data_AF-A0AAW7YTX1-F1
#
_entry.id   AF-A0AAW7YTX1-F1
#
_cell.length_a   1.000
_cell.length_b   1.000
_cell.length_c   1.000
_cell.angle_alpha   90.00
_cell.angle_beta   90.00
_cell.angle_gamma   90.00
#
_symmetry.space_group_name_H-M   'P 1'
#
loop_
_entity.id
_entity.type
_entity.pdbx_description
1 polymer ?
#
loop_
_entity_poly.entity_id
_entity_poly.type
_entity_poly.pdbx_seq_one_letter_code
_entity_poly.pdbx_strand_id
1 'polypeptide(L)' 'IFLFLIMRAMGEMIYITPTTGSFATFASDYIHPAAGYMTAWSNIFQWVVVGLSEVIAVGEYMNYWFPNVPHWIPGGLA' A
#
# COMPACT_ATOMS: atom_id res chain seq x y z
N ILE A 1 -6.48 17.61 6.72
CA ILE A 1 -7.52 17.39 7.78
C ILE A 1 -8.11 15.98 7.73
N PHE A 2 -8.59 15.49 6.57
CA PHE A 2 -9.27 14.19 6.47
C PHE A 2 -8.39 12.99 6.85
N LEU A 3 -7.18 12.90 6.29
CA LEU A 3 -6.21 11.86 6.64
C LEU A 3 -5.83 11.87 8.13
N PHE A 4 -5.71 13.06 8.72
CA PHE A 4 -5.39 13.21 10.13
C PHE A 4 -6.49 12.62 11.02
N LEU A 5 -7.77 12.86 10.69
CA LEU A 5 -8.90 12.29 11.42
C LEU A 5 -8.95 10.77 11.29
N ILE A 6 -8.68 10.24 10.09
CA ILE A 6 -8.61 8.79 9.83
C ILE A 6 -7.50 8.16 10.67
N MET A 7 -6.28 8.69 10.60
CA MET A 7 -5.13 8.16 11.35
C MET A 7 -5.35 8.25 12.87
N ARG A 8 -6.00 9.32 13.36
CA ARG A 8 -6.38 9.47 14.76
C ARG A 8 -7.35 8.38 15.21
N ALA A 9 -8.43 8.16 14.47
CA ALA A 9 -9.44 7.14 14.78
C ALA A 9 -8.85 5.72 14.72
N MET A 10 -8.00 5.45 13.73
CA MET A 10 -7.30 4.17 13.61
C MET A 10 -6.34 3.93 14.78
N GLY A 11 -5.60 4.95 15.22
CA GLY A 11 -4.72 4.85 16.38
C GLY A 11 -5.47 4.52 17.69
N GLU A 12 -6.68 5.07 17.86
CA GLU A 12 -7.54 4.76 19.00
C GLU A 12 -8.08 3.33 18.95
N MET A 13 -8.44 2.83 17.76
CA MET A 13 -8.85 1.43 17.57
C MET A 13 -7.73 0.43 17.88
N ILE A 14 -6.49 0.71 17.46
CA ILE A 14 -5.32 -0.13 17.77
C ILE A 14 -5.08 -0.22 19.28
N TYR A 15 -5.35 0.86 20.02
CA TYR A 15 -5.21 0.87 21.47
C TYR A 15 -6.27 0.01 22.18
N ILE A 16 -7.51 0.01 21.69
CA ILE A 16 -8.63 -0.72 22.29
C ILE A 16 -8.55 -2.23 22.00
N THR A 17 -8.02 -2.61 20.83
CA THR A 17 -7.94 -4.02 20.41
C THR A 17 -6.54 -4.32 19.90
N PRO A 18 -5.62 -4.79 20.79
CA PRO A 18 -4.25 -5.13 20.44
C PRO A 18 -4.21 -6.49 19.73
N THR A 19 -4.87 -6.60 18.58
CA THR A 19 -4.77 -7.76 17.70
C THR A 19 -3.70 -7.50 16.67
N THR A 20 -2.83 -8.48 16.40
CA THR A 20 -1.83 -8.45 15.31
C THR A 20 -2.45 -8.49 13.90
N GLY A 21 -3.78 -8.33 13.79
CA GLY A 21 -4.52 -8.33 12.54
C GLY A 21 -4.34 -7.02 11.76
N SER A 22 -4.38 -7.12 10.43
CA SER A 22 -4.35 -5.98 9.51
C SER A 22 -5.67 -5.17 9.60
N PHE A 23 -5.73 -3.97 9.00
CA PHE A 23 -6.93 -3.13 8.95
C PHE A 23 -8.20 -3.87 8.45
N ALA A 24 -8.01 -4.89 7.63
CA ALA A 24 -9.07 -5.78 7.18
C ALA A 24 -9.73 -6.60 8.31
N THR A 25 -9.00 -6.91 9.38
CA THR A 25 -9.51 -7.60 10.58
C THR A 25 -10.43 -6.70 11.41
N PHE A 26 -10.08 -5.42 11.57
CA PHE A 26 -10.99 -4.47 12.20
C PHE A 26 -12.28 -4.27 11.38
N ALA A 27 -12.18 -4.26 10.05
CA ALA A 27 -13.35 -4.19 9.17
C ALA A 27 -14.21 -5.46 9.18
N SER A 28 -13.62 -6.66 9.35
CA SER A 28 -14.41 -7.90 9.52
C SER A 28 -15.15 -7.94 10.84
N ASP A 29 -14.50 -7.49 11.91
CA ASP A 29 -14.97 -7.69 13.28
C ASP A 29 -15.99 -6.64 13.71
N TYR A 30 -15.82 -5.39 13.27
CA TYR A 30 -16.70 -4.28 13.68
C TYR A 30 -17.81 -3.93 12.68
N ILE A 31 -17.65 -4.26 11.39
CA ILE A 31 -18.63 -3.89 10.35
C ILE A 31 -19.36 -5.13 9.85
N HIS A 32 -18.66 -6.01 9.13
CA HIS A 32 -19.22 -7.24 8.58
C HIS A 32 -18.09 -8.10 7.99
N PRO A 33 -18.17 -9.45 8.03
CA PRO A 33 -17.15 -10.32 7.43
C PRO A 33 -16.86 -10.01 5.95
N ALA A 34 -17.88 -9.59 5.18
CA ALA A 34 -17.73 -9.19 3.79
C ALA A 34 -16.93 -7.88 3.61
N ALA A 35 -17.03 -6.94 4.55
CA ALA A 35 -16.29 -5.68 4.52
C ALA A 35 -14.80 -5.90 4.80
N GLY A 36 -14.46 -6.84 5.69
CA GLY A 36 -13.09 -7.30 5.90
C GLY A 36 -12.48 -7.92 4.64
N TYR A 37 -13.23 -8.77 3.93
CA TYR A 37 -12.76 -9.37 2.67
C TYR A 37 -12.48 -8.33 1.59
N MET A 38 -13.38 -7.36 1.39
CA MET A 38 -13.16 -6.27 0.43
C MET A 38 -11.92 -5.44 0.79
N THR A 39 -11.73 -5.13 2.07
CA THR A 39 -10.58 -4.35 2.54
C THR A 39 -9.27 -5.10 2.35
N ALA A 40 -9.26 -6.42 2.57
CA ALA A 40 -8.09 -7.27 2.30
C ALA A 40 -7.71 -7.25 0.82
N TRP A 41 -8.70 -7.39 -0.08
CA TRP A 41 -8.47 -7.27 -1.52
C TRP A 41 -7.97 -5.89 -1.93
N SER A 42 -8.57 -4.81 -1.41
CA SER A 42 -8.10 -3.45 -1.68
C SER A 42 -6.66 -3.23 -1.22
N ASN A 43 -6.24 -3.85 -0.11
CA ASN A 43 -4.85 -3.80 0.33
C ASN A 43 -3.92 -4.48 -0.69
N ILE A 44 -4.26 -5.68 -1.17
CA ILE A 44 -3.47 -6.38 -2.19
C ILE A 44 -3.36 -5.55 -3.47
N PHE A 45 -4.45 -4.95 -3.95
CA PHE A 45 -4.43 -4.07 -5.12
C PHE A 45 -3.56 -2.82 -4.90
N GLN A 46 -3.61 -2.22 -3.71
CA GLN A 46 -2.74 -1.09 -3.37
C GLN A 46 -1.27 -1.47 -3.50
N TRP A 47 -0.85 -2.61 -2.94
CA TRP A 47 0.53 -3.07 -3.02
C TRP A 47 0.98 -3.29 -4.47
N VAL A 48 0.13 -3.88 -5.32
CA VAL A 48 0.43 -4.08 -6.74
C VAL A 48 0.62 -2.74 -7.47
N VAL A 49 -0.29 -1.78 -7.27
CA VAL A 49 -0.21 -0.46 -7.92
C VAL A 49 1.02 0.32 -7.49
N VAL A 50 1.34 0.30 -6.18
CA VAL A 50 2.53 0.97 -5.65
C VAL A 50 3.80 0.36 -6.24
N GLY A 51 3.93 -0.96 -6.25
CA GLY A 51 5.10 -1.63 -6.83
C GLY A 51 5.27 -1.30 -8.31
N LEU A 52 4.19 -1.27 -9.10
CA LEU A 52 4.25 -0.88 -10.51
C LEU A 52 4.70 0.59 -10.67
N SER A 53 4.19 1.48 -9.82
CA SER A 53 4.55 2.90 -9.83
C SER A 53 6.03 3.12 -9.48
N GLU A 54 6.57 2.37 -8.52
CA GLU A 54 7.98 2.45 -8.13
C GLU A 54 8.90 1.99 -9.26
N VAL A 55 8.57 0.88 -9.93
CA VAL A 55 9.36 0.39 -11.07
C VAL A 55 9.38 1.39 -12.23
N ILE A 56 8.23 2.01 -12.55
CA ILE A 56 8.15 3.05 -13.58
C ILE A 56 8.98 4.27 -13.18
N ALA A 57 8.88 4.73 -11.93
CA ALA A 57 9.64 5.87 -11.43
C ALA A 57 11.15 5.62 -11.48
N VAL A 58 11.61 4.43 -11.09
CA VAL A 58 13.03 4.04 -11.19
C VAL A 58 13.47 3.99 -12.66
N GLY A 59 12.65 3.45 -13.55
CA GLY A 59 12.91 3.47 -14.99
C GLY A 59 13.11 4.88 -15.54
N GLU A 60 12.25 5.82 -15.15
CA GLU A 60 12.35 7.21 -15.58
C GLU A 60 13.58 7.92 -14.98
N TYR A 61 13.84 7.73 -13.68
CA TYR A 61 15.02 8.31 -13.03
C TYR A 61 16.32 7.80 -13.66
N MET A 62 16.41 6.52 -13.99
CA MET A 62 17.59 5.96 -14.64
C MET A 62 17.80 6.51 -16.05
N ASN A 63 16.73 6.81 -16.80
CA ASN A 63 16.83 7.50 -18.10
C ASN A 63 17.27 8.96 -17.95
N TYR A 64 16.80 9.66 -16.91
CA TYR A 64 17.18 11.05 -16.63
C TYR A 64 18.68 11.19 -16.29
N TRP A 65 19.22 10.29 -15.49
CA TRP A 65 20.63 10.35 -15.05
C TRP A 65 21.61 9.64 -16.00
N PHE A 66 21.20 8.56 -16.69
CA PHE A 66 22.06 7.76 -17.57
C PHE A 66 21.41 7.51 -18.95
N PRO A 67 21.45 8.50 -19.87
CA PRO A 67 20.77 8.40 -21.18
C PRO A 67 21.36 7.37 -22.16
N ASN A 68 22.50 6.75 -21.85
CA ASN A 68 23.16 5.75 -22.69
C ASN A 68 22.93 4.29 -22.24
N VAL A 69 22.22 4.05 -21.14
CA VAL A 69 22.03 2.69 -20.60
C VAL A 69 20.69 2.14 -21.12
N PRO A 70 20.67 0.97 -21.79
CA PRO A 70 19.44 0.37 -22.31
C PRO A 70 18.43 0.12 -21.18
N HIS A 71 17.15 0.40 -21.46
CA HIS A 71 15.99 0.29 -20.54
C HIS A 71 15.86 -1.04 -19.77
N TRP A 72 16.58 -2.09 -20.19
CA TRP A 72 16.50 -3.46 -19.69
C TRP A 72 17.34 -3.71 -18.43
N ILE A 73 18.29 -2.82 -18.11
CA ILE A 73 19.18 -2.99 -16.95
C ILE A 73 18.54 -2.47 -15.64
N PRO A 74 17.86 -1.30 -15.62
CA PRO A 74 17.16 -0.83 -14.42
C PRO A 74 16.02 -1.75 -13.97
N GLY A 75 15.29 -2.37 -14.91
CA GLY A 75 14.17 -3.26 -14.60
C GLY A 75 14.57 -4.60 -13.95
N GLY A 76 15.86 -4.97 -13.99
CA GLY A 76 16.38 -6.20 -13.37
C GLY A 76 17.03 -6.00 -12.00
N LEU A 77 17.15 -4.76 -11.52
CA LEU A 77 17.76 -4.42 -10.23
C LEU A 77 16.75 -3.91 -9.18
N ALA A 78 15.46 -3.83 -9.54
CA ALA A 78 14.35 -3.58 -8.62
C ALA A 78 13.83 -4.90 -8.02
#